data_AF-A0A8J4E9S1-F1
#
_entry.id   AF-A0A8J4E9S1-F1
#
_cell.length_a   1.000
_cell.length_b   1.000
_cell.length_c   1.000
_cell.angle_alpha   90.00
_cell.angle_beta   90.00
_cell.angle_gamma   90.00
#
_symmetry.space_group_name_H-M   'P 1'
#
loop_
_entity.id
_entity.type
_entity.pdbx_description
1 polymer ?
#
loop_
_entity_poly.entity_id
_entity_poly.type
_entity_poly.pdbx_seq_one_letter_code
_entity_poly.pdbx_strand_id
1 'polypeptide(L)'
;MIDLDIAALIKQHLAGGASVQESLGRLTESDPDLAPIAQILMQREEQLRSELAEEERDDLQEQELADRRMRAAALREHLDGITAEVDALRARLADAADALGACRICFGDDRGCPWCGGRGRPGFMPPDPDGFDRLVLPALRLHVRLRGRRTTGQAAGATRERSAS
;
A
#
# COMPACT_ATOMS: atom_id res chain seq x y z
N MET A 1 17.87 3.42 -70.19
CA MET A 1 18.68 2.72 -69.18
C MET A 1 18.64 3.62 -67.95
N ILE A 2 17.68 3.38 -67.06
CA ILE A 2 17.47 4.20 -65.87
C ILE A 2 18.20 3.47 -64.74
N ASP A 3 19.36 3.95 -64.34
CA ASP A 3 20.03 3.52 -63.11
C ASP A 3 19.25 4.11 -61.93
N LEU A 4 18.22 3.40 -61.47
CA LEU A 4 17.62 3.69 -60.17
C LEU A 4 18.59 3.21 -59.10
N ASP A 5 19.25 4.16 -58.43
CA ASP A 5 20.04 3.88 -57.24
C ASP A 5 19.11 3.54 -56.06
N ILE A 6 18.73 2.26 -55.99
CA ILE A 6 17.88 1.68 -54.95
C ILE A 6 18.45 1.96 -53.54
N ALA A 7 19.78 2.07 -53.42
CA ALA A 7 20.43 2.32 -52.14
C ALA A 7 20.22 3.77 -51.65
N ALA A 8 20.18 4.74 -52.56
CA ALA A 8 19.84 6.12 -52.22
C ALA A 8 18.39 6.26 -51.76
N LEU A 9 17.47 5.53 -52.40
CA LEU A 9 16.04 5.52 -52.05
C LEU A 9 15.79 4.93 -50.65
N ILE A 10 16.44 3.80 -50.32
CA ILE A 10 16.33 3.16 -49.00
C ILE A 10 16.90 4.06 -47.89
N LYS A 11 18.04 4.73 -48.15
CA LYS A 11 18.64 5.69 -47.21
C LYS A 11 17.72 6.87 -46.90
N GLN A 12 17.01 7.39 -47.91
CA GLN A 12 16.11 8.52 -47.73
C GLN A 12 14.86 8.14 -46.90
N HIS A 13 14.40 6.89 -46.98
CA HIS A 13 13.33 6.36 -46.15
C HIS A 13 13.72 6.15 -44.69
N LEU A 14 14.92 5.59 -44.44
CA LEU A 14 15.43 5.39 -43.08
C LEU A 14 15.76 6.71 -42.36
N ALA A 15 15.95 7.80 -43.11
CA ALA A 15 16.17 9.14 -42.58
C ALA A 15 14.87 9.89 -42.19
N GLY A 16 13.69 9.27 -42.32
CA GLY A 16 12.41 9.81 -41.84
C GLY A 16 11.82 10.97 -42.65
N GLY A 17 12.30 11.22 -43.87
CA GLY A 17 11.97 12.43 -44.64
C GLY A 17 10.77 12.36 -45.59
N ALA A 18 10.30 11.17 -45.98
CA ALA A 18 9.18 10.99 -46.90
C ALA A 18 8.43 9.70 -46.56
N SER A 19 7.09 9.76 -46.53
CA SER A 19 6.28 8.57 -46.24
C SER A 19 6.39 7.56 -47.39
N VAL A 20 6.18 6.28 -47.08
CA VAL A 20 6.11 5.17 -48.06
C VAL A 20 5.14 5.52 -49.19
N GLN A 21 4.02 6.15 -48.85
CA GLN A 21 3.00 6.63 -49.79
C GLN A 21 3.50 7.70 -50.76
N GLU A 22 4.35 8.64 -50.31
CA GLU A 22 4.92 9.68 -51.17
C GLU A 22 5.94 9.10 -52.18
N SER A 23 6.66 8.06 -51.77
CA SER A 23 7.61 7.35 -52.64
C SER A 23 6.91 6.44 -53.65
N LEU A 24 5.84 5.76 -53.22
CA LEU A 24 4.99 4.96 -54.10
C LEU A 24 4.23 5.83 -55.12
N GLY A 25 3.75 7.02 -54.72
CA GLY A 25 3.12 7.96 -55.63
C GLY A 25 4.02 8.37 -56.81
N ARG A 26 5.29 8.68 -56.52
CA ARG A 26 6.29 9.01 -57.55
C ARG A 26 6.63 7.82 -58.47
N LEU A 27 6.64 6.61 -57.93
CA LEU A 27 6.85 5.38 -58.71
C LEU A 27 5.68 5.13 -59.68
N THR A 28 4.44 5.35 -59.23
CA THR A 28 3.26 5.21 -60.10
C THR A 28 3.13 6.32 -61.16
N GLU A 29 3.65 7.53 -60.89
CA GLU A 29 3.76 8.58 -61.91
C GLU A 29 4.78 8.23 -62.99
N SER A 30 5.81 7.47 -62.63
CA SER A 30 6.90 7.08 -63.53
C SER A 30 6.57 5.82 -64.36
N ASP A 31 5.77 4.90 -63.82
CA ASP A 31 5.34 3.67 -64.49
C ASP A 31 3.88 3.29 -64.12
N PRO A 32 2.92 3.46 -65.05
CA PRO A 32 1.51 3.17 -64.79
C PRO A 32 1.21 1.68 -64.60
N ASP A 33 2.06 0.76 -65.08
CA ASP A 33 1.85 -0.69 -64.93
C ASP A 33 2.07 -1.16 -63.48
N LEU A 34 2.78 -0.36 -62.66
CA LEU A 34 3.00 -0.62 -61.24
C LEU A 34 1.85 -0.18 -60.33
N ALA A 35 0.84 0.54 -60.87
CA ALA A 35 -0.28 1.05 -60.09
C ALA A 35 -1.04 -0.02 -59.28
N PRO A 36 -1.33 -1.24 -59.81
CA PRO A 36 -2.00 -2.28 -59.04
C PRO A 36 -1.16 -2.79 -57.86
N ILE A 37 0.16 -2.88 -58.04
CA ILE A 37 1.09 -3.32 -56.99
C ILE A 37 1.17 -2.26 -55.90
N ALA A 38 1.24 -0.98 -56.28
CA ALA A 38 1.24 0.13 -55.35
C ALA A 38 -0.03 0.15 -54.47
N GLN A 39 -1.19 -0.12 -55.08
CA GLN A 39 -2.45 -0.18 -54.35
C GLN A 39 -2.50 -1.33 -53.34
N ILE A 40 -1.98 -2.51 -53.69
CA ILE A 40 -1.89 -3.66 -52.76
C ILE A 40 -0.97 -3.34 -51.58
N LEU A 41 0.18 -2.72 -51.84
CA LEU A 41 1.14 -2.37 -50.79
C LEU A 41 0.57 -1.31 -49.84
N MET A 42 -0.11 -0.29 -50.35
CA MET A 42 -0.80 0.71 -49.52
C MET A 42 -1.90 0.08 -48.66
N GLN A 43 -2.68 -0.85 -49.22
CA GLN A 43 -3.71 -1.57 -48.46
C GLN A 43 -3.11 -2.44 -47.36
N ARG A 44 -1.99 -3.12 -47.64
CA ARG A 44 -1.26 -3.93 -46.64
C ARG A 44 -0.65 -3.08 -45.54
N GLU A 45 -0.08 -1.93 -45.87
CA GLU A 45 0.46 -0.98 -44.89
C GLU A 45 -0.63 -0.49 -43.93
N GLU A 46 -1.79 -0.09 -44.45
CA GLU A 46 -2.92 0.34 -43.62
C GLU A 46 -3.45 -0.79 -42.75
N GLN A 47 -3.57 -2.00 -43.30
CA GLN A 47 -3.96 -3.18 -42.53
C GLN A 47 -2.98 -3.44 -41.37
N LEU A 48 -1.68 -3.45 -41.64
CA LEU A 48 -0.65 -3.66 -40.61
C LEU A 48 -0.65 -2.54 -39.55
N ARG A 49 -0.85 -1.29 -39.96
CA ARG A 49 -1.00 -0.17 -39.02
C ARG A 49 -2.20 -0.35 -38.11
N SER A 50 -3.33 -0.81 -38.66
CA SER A 50 -4.53 -1.10 -37.87
C SER A 50 -4.29 -2.25 -36.89
N GLU A 51 -3.69 -3.35 -37.35
CA GLU A 51 -3.37 -4.52 -36.52
C GLU A 51 -2.42 -4.16 -35.37
N LEU A 52 -1.34 -3.42 -35.66
CA LEU A 52 -0.40 -2.94 -34.63
C LEU A 52 -1.08 -2.00 -33.62
N ALA A 53 -1.95 -1.10 -34.09
CA ALA A 53 -2.69 -0.19 -33.21
C ALA A 53 -3.71 -0.93 -32.33
N GLU A 54 -4.25 -2.07 -32.77
CA GLU A 54 -5.10 -2.93 -31.95
C GLU A 54 -4.26 -3.70 -30.91
N GLU A 55 -3.14 -4.29 -31.33
CA GLU A 55 -2.21 -4.99 -30.43
C GLU A 55 -1.69 -4.06 -29.32
N GLU A 56 -1.29 -2.84 -29.66
CA GLU A 56 -0.86 -1.83 -28.68
C GLU A 56 -1.98 -1.49 -27.67
N ARG A 57 -3.25 -1.46 -28.10
CA ARG A 57 -4.38 -1.21 -27.19
C ARG A 57 -4.61 -2.38 -26.25
N ASP A 58 -4.53 -3.59 -26.76
CA ASP A 58 -4.72 -4.80 -25.97
C ASP A 58 -3.61 -4.95 -24.92
N ASP A 59 -2.36 -4.68 -25.29
CA ASP A 59 -1.21 -4.65 -24.38
C ASP A 59 -1.41 -3.63 -23.25
N LEU A 60 -1.86 -2.41 -23.58
CA LEU A 60 -2.14 -1.37 -22.59
C LEU A 60 -3.27 -1.78 -21.64
N GLN A 61 -4.32 -2.43 -22.16
CA GLN A 61 -5.41 -2.94 -21.34
C GLN A 61 -4.96 -4.07 -20.41
N GLU A 62 -4.13 -4.99 -20.90
CA GLU A 62 -3.59 -6.08 -20.09
C GLU A 62 -2.69 -5.54 -18.98
N GLN A 63 -1.82 -4.58 -19.30
CA GLN A 63 -0.99 -3.90 -18.31
C GLN A 63 -1.83 -3.19 -17.24
N GLU A 64 -2.88 -2.46 -17.64
CA GLU A 64 -3.76 -1.79 -16.69
C GLU A 64 -4.47 -2.79 -15.76
N LEU A 65 -4.94 -3.93 -16.29
CA LEU A 65 -5.55 -4.99 -15.50
C LEU A 65 -4.55 -5.64 -14.54
N ALA A 66 -3.32 -5.86 -14.98
CA ALA A 66 -2.24 -6.39 -14.14
C ALA A 66 -1.93 -5.44 -12.98
N ASP A 67 -1.81 -4.14 -13.25
CA ASP A 67 -1.61 -3.09 -12.26
C ASP A 67 -2.75 -3.04 -11.24
N ARG A 68 -3.99 -3.06 -11.72
CA ARG A 68 -5.18 -3.07 -10.85
C ARG A 68 -5.19 -4.30 -9.94
N ARG A 69 -4.87 -5.48 -10.47
CA ARG A 69 -4.77 -6.72 -9.70
C ARG A 69 -3.69 -6.63 -8.63
N MET A 70 -2.52 -6.10 -8.99
CA MET A 70 -1.39 -5.92 -8.08
C MET A 70 -1.76 -4.98 -6.92
N ARG A 71 -2.36 -3.82 -7.22
CA ARG A 71 -2.82 -2.86 -6.20
C ARG A 71 -3.90 -3.46 -5.29
N ALA A 72 -4.84 -4.21 -5.86
CA ALA A 72 -5.88 -4.88 -5.08
C ALA A 72 -5.29 -5.95 -4.15
N ALA A 73 -4.28 -6.70 -4.60
CA ALA A 73 -3.58 -7.67 -3.76
C ALA A 73 -2.84 -6.99 -2.59
N ALA A 74 -2.07 -5.93 -2.87
CA ALA A 74 -1.36 -5.19 -1.85
C ALA A 74 -2.30 -4.56 -0.79
N LEU A 75 -3.47 -4.05 -1.22
CA LEU A 75 -4.46 -3.52 -0.29
C LEU A 75 -5.04 -4.61 0.61
N ARG A 76 -5.34 -5.79 0.07
CA ARG A 76 -5.83 -6.92 0.88
C ARG A 76 -4.81 -7.36 1.91
N GLU A 77 -3.54 -7.53 1.50
CA GLU A 77 -2.46 -7.88 2.40
C GLU A 77 -2.32 -6.85 3.55
N HIS A 78 -2.44 -5.56 3.23
CA HIS A 78 -2.40 -4.51 4.25
C HIS A 78 -3.58 -4.58 5.22
N LEU A 79 -4.80 -4.82 4.72
CA LEU A 79 -5.99 -4.98 5.56
C LEU A 79 -5.87 -6.21 6.48
N ASP A 80 -5.39 -7.32 5.95
CA ASP A 80 -5.14 -8.54 6.73
C ASP A 80 -4.14 -8.28 7.85
N GLY A 81 -3.08 -7.51 7.57
CA GLY A 81 -2.10 -7.08 8.57
C GLY A 81 -2.72 -6.25 9.70
N ILE A 82 -3.53 -5.24 9.36
CA ILE A 82 -4.22 -4.40 10.35
C ILE A 82 -5.20 -5.22 11.19
N THR A 83 -5.97 -6.11 10.55
CA THR A 83 -6.92 -6.98 11.25
C THR A 83 -6.21 -7.89 12.25
N ALA A 84 -5.10 -8.52 11.84
CA ALA A 84 -4.30 -9.35 12.73
C ALA A 84 -3.73 -8.54 13.93
N GLU A 85 -3.30 -7.30 13.70
CA GLU A 85 -2.82 -6.42 14.77
C GLU A 85 -3.94 -6.05 15.76
N VAL A 86 -5.11 -5.67 15.27
CA VAL A 86 -6.28 -5.34 16.11
C VAL A 86 -6.67 -6.54 16.97
N ASP A 87 -6.68 -7.75 16.40
CA ASP A 87 -7.02 -8.96 17.14
C ASP A 87 -5.96 -9.31 18.19
N ALA A 88 -4.68 -9.15 17.87
CA ALA A 88 -3.60 -9.32 18.84
C ALA A 88 -3.69 -8.31 19.99
N LEU A 89 -4.03 -7.05 19.71
CA LEU A 89 -4.23 -6.03 20.75
C LEU A 89 -5.45 -6.33 21.61
N ARG A 90 -6.56 -6.78 21.01
CA ARG A 90 -7.76 -7.20 21.75
C ARG A 90 -7.48 -8.38 22.66
N ALA A 91 -6.70 -9.37 22.20
CA ALA A 91 -6.28 -10.50 23.03
C ALA A 91 -5.45 -10.02 24.24
N ARG A 92 -4.46 -9.15 24.02
CA ARG A 92 -3.65 -8.57 25.11
C ARG A 92 -4.48 -7.75 26.09
N LEU A 93 -5.47 -7.01 25.60
CA LEU A 93 -6.41 -6.27 26.46
C LEU A 93 -7.30 -7.22 27.26
N ALA A 94 -7.75 -8.32 26.69
CA ALA A 94 -8.51 -9.34 27.42
C ALA A 94 -7.66 -9.94 28.55
N ASP A 95 -6.39 -10.31 28.27
CA ASP A 95 -5.46 -10.81 29.29
C ASP A 95 -5.24 -9.78 30.42
N ALA A 96 -5.11 -8.50 30.06
CA ALA A 96 -4.97 -7.43 31.04
C ALA A 96 -6.25 -7.23 31.87
N ALA A 97 -7.43 -7.34 31.26
CA ALA A 97 -8.71 -7.29 31.97
C ALA A 97 -8.80 -8.43 32.99
N ASP A 98 -8.44 -9.66 32.60
CA ASP A 98 -8.42 -10.82 33.49
C ASP A 98 -7.46 -10.64 34.65
N ALA A 99 -6.23 -10.23 34.35
CA ALA A 99 -5.21 -9.93 35.34
C ALA A 99 -5.68 -8.84 36.32
N LEU A 100 -6.55 -7.93 35.91
CA LEU A 100 -7.10 -6.86 36.77
C LEU A 100 -8.45 -7.22 37.41
N GLY A 101 -9.06 -8.36 37.06
CA GLY A 101 -10.43 -8.68 37.46
C GLY A 101 -11.46 -7.68 36.90
N ALA A 102 -11.24 -7.15 35.71
CA ALA A 102 -12.10 -6.20 35.01
C ALA A 102 -12.94 -6.90 33.92
N CYS A 103 -13.96 -6.22 33.39
CA CYS A 103 -14.70 -6.73 32.24
C CYS A 103 -13.84 -6.63 30.96
N ARG A 104 -13.66 -7.76 30.26
CA ARG A 104 -12.91 -7.85 29.00
C ARG A 104 -13.42 -6.96 27.87
N ILE A 105 -14.70 -6.56 27.92
CA ILE A 105 -15.36 -5.80 26.85
C ILE A 105 -15.24 -4.30 27.07
N CYS A 106 -15.52 -3.81 28.29
CA CYS A 106 -15.66 -2.38 28.54
C CYS A 106 -14.78 -1.83 29.66
N PHE A 107 -14.06 -2.67 30.41
CA PHE A 107 -13.28 -2.24 31.60
C PHE A 107 -14.05 -1.41 32.64
N GLY A 108 -15.39 -1.45 32.60
CA GLY A 108 -16.27 -0.68 33.47
C GLY A 108 -16.55 0.75 33.03
N ASP A 109 -16.15 1.14 31.81
CA ASP A 109 -16.41 2.47 31.26
C ASP A 109 -17.83 2.60 30.66
N ASP A 110 -18.40 1.49 30.18
CA ASP A 110 -19.76 1.45 29.63
C ASP A 110 -20.79 1.02 30.68
N ARG A 111 -21.64 1.96 31.09
CA ARG A 111 -22.74 1.75 32.04
C ARG A 111 -23.82 0.79 31.52
N GLY A 112 -24.00 0.70 30.20
CA GLY A 112 -24.99 -0.14 29.54
C GLY A 112 -24.46 -1.51 29.13
N CYS A 113 -23.22 -1.86 29.51
CA CYS A 113 -22.58 -3.07 29.01
C CYS A 113 -23.41 -4.32 29.33
N PRO A 114 -23.83 -5.12 28.32
CA PRO A 114 -24.69 -6.27 28.53
C PRO A 114 -24.00 -7.40 29.33
N TRP A 115 -22.67 -7.38 29.42
CA TRP A 115 -21.88 -8.41 30.09
C TRP A 115 -21.70 -8.14 31.59
N CYS A 116 -21.37 -6.91 31.98
CA CYS A 116 -21.10 -6.56 33.38
C CYS A 116 -22.13 -5.61 34.01
N GLY A 117 -23.11 -5.13 33.23
CA GLY A 117 -24.09 -4.14 33.67
C GLY A 117 -23.45 -2.86 34.22
N GLY A 118 -22.37 -2.40 33.59
CA GLY A 118 -21.65 -1.18 34.00
C GLY A 118 -20.76 -1.28 35.24
N ARG A 119 -20.65 -2.45 35.87
CA ARG A 119 -19.84 -2.63 37.09
C ARG A 119 -18.41 -3.11 36.87
N GLY A 120 -18.04 -3.43 35.62
CA GLY A 120 -16.84 -4.16 35.22
C GLY A 120 -15.48 -3.48 35.40
N ARG A 121 -15.33 -2.60 36.39
CA ARG A 121 -14.06 -1.93 36.72
C ARG A 121 -13.03 -2.94 37.27
N PRO A 122 -11.73 -2.63 37.26
CA PRO A 122 -10.71 -3.44 37.92
C PRO A 122 -11.11 -3.81 39.36
N GLY A 123 -10.97 -5.09 39.71
CA GLY A 123 -11.40 -5.66 40.99
C GLY A 123 -12.89 -6.02 41.08
N PHE A 124 -13.68 -5.89 40.00
CA PHE A 124 -15.07 -6.34 39.96
C PHE A 124 -15.20 -7.86 40.05
N MET A 125 -14.28 -8.58 39.42
CA MET A 125 -14.15 -10.04 39.48
C MET A 125 -12.84 -10.43 40.18
N PRO A 126 -12.72 -11.68 40.68
CA PRO A 126 -11.44 -12.20 41.15
C PRO A 126 -10.38 -12.09 40.04
N PRO A 127 -9.25 -11.40 40.28
CA PRO A 127 -8.17 -11.30 39.29
C PRO A 127 -7.53 -12.65 39.00
N ASP A 128 -7.09 -12.86 37.76
CA ASP A 128 -6.25 -14.01 37.40
C ASP A 128 -4.86 -13.86 38.07
N PRO A 129 -4.47 -14.76 38.99
CA PRO A 129 -3.23 -14.61 39.75
C PRO A 129 -1.98 -14.63 38.87
N ASP A 130 -1.93 -15.52 37.86
CA ASP A 130 -0.77 -15.65 36.99
C ASP A 130 -0.59 -14.41 36.10
N GLY A 131 -1.70 -13.93 35.52
CA GLY A 131 -1.74 -12.68 34.75
C GLY A 131 -1.37 -11.47 35.60
N PHE A 132 -1.87 -11.38 36.84
CA PHE A 132 -1.56 -10.27 37.75
C PHE A 132 -0.07 -10.21 38.09
N ASP A 133 0.54 -11.36 38.43
CA ASP A 133 1.96 -11.46 38.76
C ASP A 133 2.86 -11.11 37.58
N ARG A 134 2.47 -11.51 36.37
CA ARG A 134 3.24 -11.25 35.14
C ARG A 134 3.10 -9.81 34.62
N LEU A 135 1.88 -9.26 34.62
CA LEU A 135 1.58 -8.00 33.93
C LEU A 135 1.49 -6.81 34.88
N VAL A 136 0.88 -6.97 36.06
CA VAL A 136 0.50 -5.87 36.95
C VAL A 136 1.56 -5.65 38.03
N LEU A 137 2.03 -6.72 38.67
CA LEU A 137 2.94 -6.65 39.80
C LEU A 137 4.29 -5.95 39.48
N PRO A 138 4.93 -6.14 38.31
CA PRO A 138 6.15 -5.40 37.96
C PRO A 138 5.92 -3.89 37.89
N ALA A 139 4.80 -3.47 37.29
CA ALA A 139 4.42 -2.06 37.19
C ALA A 139 4.14 -1.45 38.56
N LEU A 140 3.43 -2.16 39.44
CA LEU A 140 3.17 -1.73 40.82
C LEU A 140 4.48 -1.56 41.62
N ARG A 141 5.39 -2.54 41.55
CA ARG A 141 6.70 -2.46 42.22
C ARG A 141 7.52 -1.28 41.74
N LEU A 142 7.49 -0.96 40.44
CA LEU A 142 8.13 0.24 39.91
C LEU A 142 7.46 1.51 40.43
N HIS A 143 6.13 1.57 40.40
CA HIS A 143 5.36 2.72 40.87
C HIS A 143 5.65 3.06 42.34
N VAL A 144 5.64 2.06 43.23
CA VAL A 144 5.96 2.23 44.66
C VAL A 144 7.38 2.77 44.85
N ARG A 145 8.37 2.22 44.13
CA ARG A 145 9.76 2.69 44.18
C ARG A 145 9.89 4.16 43.75
N LEU A 146 9.21 4.55 42.67
CA LEU A 146 9.25 5.93 42.16
C LEU A 146 8.54 6.91 43.11
N ARG A 147 7.40 6.53 43.69
CA ARG A 147 6.70 7.36 44.69
C ARG A 147 7.52 7.54 45.97
N GLY A 148 8.15 6.49 46.48
CA GLY A 148 9.01 6.57 47.66
C GLY A 148 10.21 7.49 47.49
N ARG A 149 10.80 7.55 46.28
CA ARG A 149 11.91 8.48 45.98
C ARG A 149 11.49 9.94 46.00
N ARG A 150 10.27 10.25 45.51
CA ARG A 150 9.76 11.64 45.46
C ARG A 150 9.55 12.21 46.86
N THR A 151 9.03 11.43 47.79
CA THR A 151 8.81 11.89 49.17
C THR A 151 10.12 12.15 49.90
N THR A 152 11.12 11.28 49.73
CA THR A 152 12.47 11.50 50.31
C THR A 152 13.22 12.67 49.65
N GLY A 153 13.07 12.87 48.33
CA GLY A 153 13.68 13.99 47.61
C GLY A 153 13.08 15.35 47.98
N GLN A 154 11.75 15.43 48.15
CA GLN A 154 11.07 16.65 48.62
C GLN A 154 11.42 16.97 50.08
N ALA A 155 11.54 15.97 50.95
CA ALA A 155 11.98 16.19 52.34
C ALA A 155 13.41 16.75 52.41
N ALA A 156 14.33 16.22 51.60
CA ALA A 156 15.72 16.68 51.57
C ALA A 156 15.91 18.07 50.92
N GLY A 157 15.02 18.47 49.99
CA GLY A 157 15.00 19.82 49.43
C GLY A 157 14.50 20.87 50.43
N ALA A 158 13.43 20.57 51.15
CA ALA A 158 12.84 21.48 52.14
C ALA A 158 13.76 21.77 53.37
N THR A 159 14.75 20.91 53.64
CA THR A 159 15.71 21.14 54.71
C THR A 159 16.82 22.11 54.30
N ARG A 160 17.16 22.23 53.01
CA ARG A 160 18.23 23.11 52.54
C ARG A 160 17.81 24.58 52.45
N GLU A 161 16.53 24.86 52.19
CA GLU A 161 16.02 26.23 52.10
C GLU A 161 15.86 26.91 53.48
N ARG A 162 15.71 26.16 54.57
CA ARG A 162 15.58 26.72 55.93
C ARG A 162 16.92 27.07 56.59
N SER A 163 18.04 26.64 56.01
CA SER A 163 19.39 26.95 56.54
C SER A 163 20.06 28.11 55.80
N ALA A 164 19.37 28.75 54.85
CA ALA A 164 19.85 29.87 54.05
C ALA A 164 19.08 31.19 54.31
N SER A 165 18.27 31.24 55.37
CA SER A 165 17.62 32.44 55.91
C SER A 165 18.01 32.61 57.37
#